data_AF-A0A3C0A891-F1
#
_entry.id   AF-A0A3C0A891-F1
#
_cell.length_a   1.000
_cell.length_b   1.000
_cell.length_c   1.000
_cell.angle_alpha   90.00
_cell.angle_beta   90.00
_cell.angle_gamma   90.00
#
_symmetry.space_group_name_H-M   'P 1'
#
loop_
_entity.id
_entity.type
_entity.pdbx_description
1 polymer ?
#
loop_
_entity_poly.entity_id
_entity_poly.type
_entity_poly.pdbx_seq_one_letter_code
_entity_poly.pdbx_strand_id
1 'polypeptide(L)'
;ELFIDSYDWVMVTNVYGMSQYADGGLMATKPYISGSNYIIKMSNYKKGDWQATWDGLFWRFMHTHRAFFLSNPRLGMLVRMYDKMPTEKQQAHQDNAKLYLDALG
;
A
#
# COMPACT_ATOMS: atom_id res chain seq x y z
N GLU A 1 4.60 -23.36 -9.14
CA GLU A 1 3.46 -23.78 -8.30
C GLU A 1 3.81 -23.53 -6.84
N LEU A 2 3.20 -22.53 -6.20
CA LEU A 2 3.06 -22.39 -4.74
C LEU A 2 2.17 -21.17 -4.45
N PHE A 3 0.98 -21.45 -3.92
CA PHE A 3 -0.08 -20.54 -3.43
C PHE A 3 -1.03 -19.91 -4.47
N ILE A 4 -2.02 -20.74 -4.82
CA ILE A 4 -3.39 -20.39 -5.19
C ILE A 4 -3.98 -19.46 -4.12
N ASP A 5 -4.55 -18.34 -4.57
CA ASP A 5 -5.36 -17.34 -3.81
C ASP A 5 -4.70 -16.04 -3.33
N SER A 6 -3.55 -15.66 -3.88
CA SER A 6 -3.08 -14.25 -3.84
C SER A 6 -3.15 -13.65 -5.24
N TYR A 7 -4.36 -13.58 -5.78
CA TYR A 7 -4.56 -13.27 -7.18
C TYR A 7 -4.37 -11.78 -7.54
N ASP A 8 -3.56 -11.56 -8.57
CA ASP A 8 -3.25 -10.29 -9.25
C ASP A 8 -4.47 -9.50 -9.81
N TRP A 9 -5.70 -10.01 -9.71
CA TRP A 9 -6.90 -9.33 -10.21
C TRP A 9 -7.63 -8.48 -9.16
N VAL A 10 -7.39 -8.66 -7.85
CA VAL A 10 -8.09 -7.92 -6.77
C VAL A 10 -7.37 -6.62 -6.40
N MET A 11 -6.05 -6.60 -6.52
CA MET A 11 -5.20 -5.44 -6.21
C MET A 11 -5.21 -4.39 -7.32
N VAL A 12 -5.33 -4.83 -8.58
CA VAL A 12 -5.23 -3.96 -9.76
C VAL A 12 -6.59 -3.36 -10.13
N THR A 13 -7.69 -4.10 -10.06
CA THR A 13 -9.03 -3.57 -10.40
C THR A 13 -9.52 -2.49 -9.43
N ASN A 14 -9.14 -2.55 -8.15
CA ASN A 14 -9.44 -1.47 -7.18
C ASN A 14 -8.67 -0.17 -7.45
N VAL A 15 -7.49 -0.26 -8.08
CA VAL A 15 -6.63 0.89 -8.40
C VAL A 15 -6.95 1.46 -9.78
N TYR A 16 -7.31 0.59 -10.74
CA TYR A 16 -7.66 0.98 -12.10
C TYR A 16 -9.14 1.36 -12.29
N GLY A 17 -10.08 0.83 -11.49
CA GLY A 17 -11.50 1.22 -11.54
C GLY A 17 -11.75 2.70 -11.16
N MET A 18 -10.78 3.32 -10.49
CA MET A 18 -10.77 4.74 -10.12
C MET A 18 -9.95 5.63 -11.06
N SER A 19 -9.31 5.07 -12.10
CA SER A 19 -8.58 5.83 -13.12
C SER A 19 -9.53 6.38 -14.21
N GLN A 20 -10.66 5.70 -14.44
CA GLN A 20 -11.74 6.19 -15.30
C GLN A 20 -12.95 6.59 -14.44
N TYR A 21 -13.14 7.89 -14.32
CA TYR A 21 -14.20 8.57 -13.61
C TYR A 21 -15.59 8.29 -14.24
N ALA A 22 -16.08 7.05 -14.16
CA ALA A 22 -17.31 6.63 -14.86
C ALA A 22 -18.48 6.27 -13.93
N ASP A 23 -18.29 6.17 -12.61
CA ASP A 23 -19.40 5.70 -11.73
C ASP A 23 -19.54 6.41 -10.37
N GLY A 24 -19.17 7.68 -10.28
CA GLY A 24 -19.64 8.54 -9.17
C GLY A 24 -19.32 8.06 -7.75
N GLY A 25 -18.31 7.19 -7.57
CA GLY A 25 -17.77 6.82 -6.25
C GLY A 25 -18.57 5.78 -5.45
N LEU A 26 -19.30 4.86 -6.09
CA LEU A 26 -20.19 3.95 -5.35
C LEU A 26 -19.64 2.56 -4.97
N MET A 27 -18.53 2.08 -5.55
CA MET A 27 -18.14 0.67 -5.39
C MET A 27 -16.69 0.54 -4.87
N ALA A 28 -16.56 0.04 -3.64
CA ALA A 28 -15.34 -0.15 -2.82
C ALA A 28 -14.82 1.09 -2.06
N THR A 29 -15.38 1.32 -0.87
CA THR A 29 -15.13 2.49 0.00
C THR A 29 -13.72 2.59 0.58
N LYS A 30 -12.88 1.55 0.46
CA LYS A 30 -11.45 1.57 0.81
C LYS A 30 -10.67 0.52 0.00
N PRO A 31 -9.50 0.85 -0.57
CA PRO A 31 -8.60 -0.19 -1.08
C PRO A 31 -8.11 -1.06 0.07
N TYR A 32 -8.07 -2.39 -0.14
CA TYR A 32 -7.60 -3.38 0.84
C TYR A 32 -6.07 -3.39 0.90
N ILE A 33 -5.49 -2.29 1.35
CA ILE A 33 -4.05 -2.14 1.57
C ILE A 33 -3.78 -1.97 3.06
N SER A 34 -2.76 -2.66 3.56
CA SER A 34 -2.41 -2.62 4.97
C SER A 34 -0.90 -2.73 5.18
N GLY A 35 -0.38 -2.03 6.18
CA GLY A 35 0.99 -2.23 6.66
C GLY A 35 1.17 -3.54 7.43
N SER A 36 2.42 -3.86 7.74
CA SER A 36 2.87 -5.10 8.38
C SER A 36 2.19 -5.38 9.72
N ASN A 37 1.87 -4.31 10.47
CA ASN A 37 1.15 -4.37 11.74
C ASN A 37 -0.24 -5.03 11.63
N TYR A 38 -0.93 -4.90 10.50
CA TYR A 38 -2.24 -5.53 10.31
C TYR A 38 -2.08 -7.05 10.19
N ILE A 39 -1.10 -7.51 9.40
CA ILE A 39 -0.78 -8.93 9.22
C ILE A 39 -0.40 -9.57 10.56
N ILE A 40 0.46 -8.92 11.35
CA ILE A 40 0.87 -9.45 12.65
C ILE A 40 -0.30 -9.54 13.64
N LYS A 41 -1.29 -8.64 13.55
CA LYS A 41 -2.47 -8.67 14.42
C LYS A 41 -3.50 -9.72 13.98
N MET A 42 -3.61 -9.97 12.68
CA MET A 42 -4.60 -10.88 12.10
C MET A 42 -4.05 -12.28 11.83
N SER A 43 -2.78 -12.54 12.12
CA SER A 43 -2.13 -13.80 11.79
C SER A 43 -1.03 -14.16 12.80
N ASN A 44 -0.65 -15.44 12.83
CA ASN A 44 0.42 -15.95 13.70
C ASN A 44 1.83 -15.71 13.13
N TYR A 45 1.99 -14.72 12.25
CA TYR A 45 3.30 -14.37 11.70
C TYR A 45 4.17 -13.70 12.75
N LYS A 46 5.41 -14.16 12.88
CA LYS A 46 6.40 -13.51 13.74
C LYS A 46 6.94 -12.26 13.08
N LYS A 47 7.33 -11.29 13.91
CA LYS A 47 8.11 -10.14 13.48
C LYS A 47 9.41 -10.61 12.81
N GLY A 48 9.75 -10.03 11.67
CA GLY A 48 10.97 -10.29 10.93
C GLY A 48 11.26 -9.22 9.88
N ASP A 49 12.30 -9.42 9.08
CA ASP A 49 12.83 -8.44 8.13
C ASP A 49 11.85 -8.11 6.99
N TRP A 50 10.93 -9.05 6.69
CA TRP A 50 9.86 -8.86 5.70
C TRP A 50 8.96 -7.65 6.01
N GLN A 51 8.85 -7.23 7.26
CA GLN A 51 8.03 -6.07 7.65
C GLN A 51 8.54 -4.78 7.01
N ALA A 52 9.87 -4.61 6.95
CA ALA A 52 10.49 -3.41 6.39
C ALA A 52 10.19 -3.29 4.89
N THR A 53 10.25 -4.41 4.17
CA THR A 53 9.85 -4.51 2.76
C THR A 53 8.36 -4.25 2.58
N TRP A 54 7.52 -4.89 3.39
CA TRP A 54 6.06 -4.76 3.29
C TRP A 54 5.58 -3.33 3.57
N ASP A 55 6.07 -2.71 4.65
CA ASP A 55 5.76 -1.33 4.96
C ASP A 55 6.36 -0.37 3.93
N GLY A 56 7.55 -0.68 3.40
CA GLY A 56 8.13 0.07 2.28
C GLY A 56 7.18 0.10 1.08
N LEU A 57 6.73 -1.07 0.61
CA LEU A 57 5.80 -1.18 -0.52
C LEU A 57 4.48 -0.44 -0.24
N PHE A 58 3.92 -0.61 0.96
CA PHE A 58 2.70 0.07 1.37
C PHE A 58 2.83 1.60 1.30
N TRP A 59 3.86 2.17 1.94
CA TRP A 59 4.05 3.62 1.98
C TRP A 59 4.48 4.20 0.63
N ARG A 60 5.29 3.47 -0.15
CA ARG A 60 5.62 3.85 -1.53
C ARG A 60 4.35 3.94 -2.38
N PHE A 61 3.48 2.94 -2.31
CA PHE A 61 2.21 2.93 -3.04
C PHE A 61 1.32 4.12 -2.66
N MET A 62 1.18 4.40 -1.36
CA MET A 62 0.45 5.56 -0.85
C MET A 62 1.03 6.89 -1.36
N HIS A 63 2.36 7.00 -1.40
CA HIS A 63 3.06 8.18 -1.88
C HIS A 63 2.88 8.38 -3.40
N THR A 64 3.08 7.33 -4.20
CA THR A 64 2.95 7.37 -5.67
C THR A 64 1.53 7.75 -6.11
N HIS A 65 0.50 7.25 -5.44
CA HIS A 65 -0.90 7.56 -5.77
C HIS A 65 -1.53 8.60 -4.83
N ARG A 66 -0.72 9.48 -4.22
CA ARG A 66 -1.20 10.42 -3.20
C ARG A 66 -2.35 11.32 -3.65
N ALA A 67 -2.38 11.74 -4.92
CA ALA A 67 -3.46 12.59 -5.45
C ALA A 67 -4.83 11.90 -5.32
N PHE A 68 -4.88 10.61 -5.63
CA PHE A 68 -6.06 9.77 -5.45
C PHE A 68 -6.49 9.70 -3.98
N PHE A 69 -5.55 9.39 -3.08
CA PHE A 69 -5.85 9.25 -1.65
C PHE A 69 -6.26 10.55 -0.97
N LEU A 70 -5.67 11.68 -1.37
CA LEU A 70 -5.99 13.01 -0.84
C LEU A 70 -7.41 13.48 -1.23
N SER A 71 -7.99 12.93 -2.31
CA SER A 71 -9.37 13.23 -2.72
C SER A 71 -10.42 12.69 -1.72
N ASN A 72 -10.08 11.67 -0.93
CA ASN A 72 -10.96 11.07 0.06
C ASN A 72 -10.50 11.45 1.48
N PRO A 73 -11.29 12.19 2.28
CA PRO A 73 -10.89 12.65 3.62
C PRO A 73 -10.43 11.53 4.57
N ARG A 74 -11.00 10.33 4.48
CA ARG A 74 -10.60 9.19 5.33
C ARG A 74 -9.28 8.58 4.89
N LEU A 75 -9.02 8.49 3.59
CA LEU A 75 -7.78 7.92 3.06
C LEU A 75 -6.63 8.95 3.07
N GLY A 76 -6.94 10.22 2.88
CA GLY A 76 -5.99 11.33 2.93
C GLY A 76 -5.32 11.47 4.30
N MET A 77 -5.95 10.98 5.37
CA MET A 77 -5.32 10.88 6.69
C MET A 77 -4.05 10.03 6.68
N LEU A 78 -4.02 8.93 5.91
CA LEU A 78 -2.83 8.07 5.80
C LEU A 78 -1.70 8.80 5.07
N VAL A 79 -2.00 9.55 4.01
CA VAL A 79 -1.00 10.38 3.31
C VAL A 79 -0.44 11.45 4.24
N ARG A 80 -1.30 12.13 5.01
CA ARG A 80 -0.85 13.12 6.01
C ARG A 80 -0.02 12.50 7.13
N MET A 81 -0.29 11.25 7.51
CA MET A 81 0.54 10.52 8.46
C MET A 81 1.93 10.23 7.88
N TYR A 82 2.01 9.86 6.60
CA TYR A 82 3.27 9.71 5.89
C TYR A 82 4.05 11.02 5.83
N ASP A 83 3.39 12.13 5.47
CA ASP A 83 4.00 13.46 5.36
C ASP A 83 4.56 13.97 6.70
N LYS A 84 4.02 13.50 7.83
CA LYS A 84 4.51 13.81 9.19
C LYS A 84 5.68 12.93 9.64
N MET A 85 6.03 11.88 8.91
CA MET A 85 7.18 11.05 9.27
C MET A 85 8.49 11.81 9.02
N PRO A 86 9.56 11.56 9.81
CA PRO A 86 10.88 12.09 9.51
C PRO A 86 11.32 11.73 8.09
N THR A 87 12.01 12.63 7.40
CA THR A 87 12.46 12.42 6.02
C THR A 87 13.30 11.15 5.87
N GLU A 88 14.16 10.84 6.85
CA GLU A 88 14.94 9.60 6.88
C GLU A 88 14.06 8.35 6.86
N LYS A 89 12.96 8.36 7.61
CA LYS A 89 12.01 7.24 7.64
C LYS A 89 11.23 7.12 6.34
N GLN A 90 10.84 8.25 5.75
CA GLN A 90 10.19 8.25 4.44
C GLN A 90 11.12 7.64 3.38
N GLN A 91 12.39 8.07 3.38
CA GLN A 91 13.41 7.55 2.47
C GLN A 91 13.65 6.05 2.68
N ALA A 92 13.77 5.59 3.93
CA ALA A 92 13.92 4.16 4.23
C ALA A 92 12.75 3.31 3.67
N HIS A 93 11.51 3.80 3.75
CA HIS A 93 10.38 3.11 3.11
C HIS A 93 10.50 3.06 1.58
N GLN A 94 10.95 4.15 0.96
CA GLN A 94 11.16 4.18 -0.50
C GLN A 94 12.29 3.26 -0.93
N ASP A 95 13.40 3.24 -0.20
CA ASP A 95 14.57 2.41 -0.49
C ASP A 95 14.25 0.93 -0.33
N ASN A 96 13.59 0.53 0.76
CA ASN A 96 13.18 -0.87 0.97
C ASN A 96 12.24 -1.35 -0.12
N ALA A 97 11.28 -0.50 -0.55
CA ALA A 97 10.38 -0.83 -1.63
C ALA A 97 11.12 -0.95 -2.97
N LYS A 98 12.04 -0.03 -3.24
CA LYS A 98 12.85 -0.02 -4.46
C LYS A 98 13.74 -1.27 -4.53
N LEU A 99 14.46 -1.59 -3.47
CA LEU A 99 15.32 -2.78 -3.37
C LEU A 99 14.55 -4.06 -3.71
N TYR A 100 13.33 -4.19 -3.20
CA TYR A 100 12.50 -5.36 -3.49
C TYR A 100 11.99 -5.37 -4.93
N LEU A 101 11.54 -4.23 -5.46
CA LEU A 101 11.07 -4.15 -6.86
C LEU A 101 12.20 -4.38 -7.86
N ASP A 102 13.40 -3.86 -7.58
CA ASP A 102 14.59 -4.06 -8.41
C ASP A 102 15.01 -5.54 -8.42
N ALA A 103 14.78 -6.28 -7.32
CA ALA A 103 15.06 -7.71 -7.24
C ALA A 103 14.03 -8.62 -7.94
N LEU A 104 12.88 -8.07 -8.37
CA LEU A 104 11.86 -8.79 -9.13
C LEU A 104 12.05 -8.70 -10.66
N GLY A 105 12.94 -7.81 -11.12
CA GLY A 105 13.31 -7.64 -12.53
C GLY A 105 14.64 -8.30 -12.87
#